data_AF-A0AAV0NFL8-F1
#
_entry.id   AF-A0AAV0NFL8-F1
#
_cell.length_a   1.000
_cell.length_b   1.000
_cell.length_c   1.000
_cell.angle_alpha   90.00
_cell.angle_beta   90.00
_cell.angle_gamma   90.00
#
_symmetry.space_group_name_H-M   'P 1'
#
loop_
_entity.id
_entity.type
_entity.pdbx_description
1 polymer ?
#
loop_
_entity_poly.entity_id
_entity_poly.type
_entity_poly.pdbx_seq_one_letter_code
_entity_poly.pdbx_strand_id
1 'polypeptide(L)'
;MKIFHYPCLEDNHAYMIIDEATREAAVVDPVEPEKLVEAAGSSTKPREKLQLWIPWSLRSSWRLPVSMGFRSSLFSPRIITGSVSVVRNLIGIIDEATREAAVVDPVEPEKLVEAAGEHGVQIKLVLTTHHHWDHAGGNAKMREMIPGIKVYGGSLDKVQACTDKVDHGDKISLGADVNILTLHTPCHTKGHISYYITGKEGEDSAVFTGDTLFIAGCGKFFEGTAEQMHDSLCVTLASLPKPTQVYCGHEYTVKNLQFAQTVEPDNAKIKQKLSWAQQQRQAGLPTIPSTIEQELETNPFVRADLPEIQSKVGCKSPVEALGKIRQMKDSWRG
;
A
#
# COMPACT_ATOMS: atom_id res chain seq x y z
N MET A 1 14.50 3.30 23.66
CA MET A 1 13.68 2.56 22.67
C MET A 1 14.58 2.19 21.51
N LYS A 2 14.90 0.90 21.39
CA LYS A 2 15.60 0.34 20.23
C LYS A 2 14.64 -0.55 19.47
N ILE A 3 14.57 -0.35 18.16
CA ILE A 3 13.77 -1.18 17.25
C ILE A 3 14.76 -2.12 16.53
N PHE A 4 14.50 -3.42 16.61
CA PHE A 4 15.26 -4.42 15.88
C PHE A 4 14.37 -5.03 14.79
N HIS A 5 14.91 -5.10 13.57
CA HIS A 5 14.21 -5.60 12.38
C HIS A 5 14.53 -7.08 12.18
N TYR A 6 13.51 -7.89 11.96
CA TYR A 6 13.67 -9.30 11.61
C TYR A 6 12.80 -9.67 10.39
N PRO A 7 13.38 -10.25 9.33
CA PRO A 7 12.63 -10.62 8.12
C PRO A 7 11.68 -11.80 8.39
N CYS A 8 10.48 -11.76 7.79
CA CYS A 8 9.44 -12.81 7.90
C CYS A 8 9.37 -13.70 6.66
N LEU A 9 9.36 -13.09 5.47
CA LEU A 9 9.56 -13.69 4.14
C LEU A 9 10.43 -12.72 3.32
N GLU A 10 10.88 -13.06 2.11
CA GLU A 10 11.76 -12.17 1.32
C GLU A 10 11.14 -10.77 1.06
N ASP A 11 9.81 -10.62 1.19
CA ASP A 11 9.05 -9.39 1.02
C ASP A 11 8.27 -8.88 2.26
N ASN A 12 8.19 -9.63 3.37
CA ASN A 12 7.46 -9.26 4.62
C ASN A 12 8.35 -9.17 5.88
N HIS A 13 7.99 -8.36 6.88
CA HIS A 13 8.81 -8.07 8.09
C HIS A 13 8.07 -8.29 9.44
N ALA A 14 8.80 -8.69 10.49
CA ALA A 14 8.35 -8.75 11.90
C ALA A 14 9.20 -7.85 12.81
N TYR A 15 8.68 -7.62 14.02
CA TYR A 15 9.24 -6.66 14.97
C TYR A 15 9.45 -7.28 16.35
N MET A 16 10.62 -6.99 16.95
CA MET A 16 10.87 -7.20 18.37
C MET A 16 11.03 -5.84 19.05
N ILE A 17 10.15 -5.56 20.01
CA ILE A 17 10.12 -4.32 20.77
C ILE A 17 10.67 -4.63 22.16
N ILE A 18 11.75 -3.93 22.55
CA ILE A 18 12.36 -4.07 23.87
C ILE A 18 12.18 -2.75 24.61
N ASP A 19 11.50 -2.81 25.75
CA ASP A 19 11.48 -1.74 26.72
C ASP A 19 12.78 -1.80 27.54
N GLU A 20 13.66 -0.82 27.32
CA GLU A 20 14.97 -0.78 27.99
C GLU A 20 14.85 -0.46 29.50
N ALA A 21 13.73 0.11 29.95
CA ALA A 21 13.49 0.44 31.36
C ALA A 21 12.94 -0.76 32.14
N THR A 22 12.04 -1.55 31.55
CA THR A 22 11.45 -2.72 32.21
C THR A 22 12.20 -4.03 31.89
N ARG A 23 13.05 -4.01 30.86
CA ARG A 23 13.70 -5.20 30.26
C ARG A 23 12.70 -6.24 29.72
N GLU A 24 11.47 -5.84 29.49
CA GLU A 24 10.47 -6.67 28.83
C GLU A 24 10.63 -6.60 27.32
N ALA A 25 10.39 -7.73 26.66
CA ALA A 25 10.43 -7.84 25.22
C ALA A 25 9.08 -8.38 24.72
N ALA A 26 8.52 -7.70 23.73
CA ALA A 26 7.37 -8.17 22.97
C ALA A 26 7.82 -8.52 21.55
N VAL A 27 7.39 -9.68 21.08
CA VAL A 27 7.63 -10.13 19.71
C VAL A 27 6.31 -10.09 18.97
N VAL A 28 6.26 -9.32 17.90
CA VAL A 28 5.09 -9.17 17.04
C VAL A 28 5.35 -9.93 15.76
N ASP A 29 4.51 -10.95 15.52
CA ASP A 29 4.48 -11.81 14.34
C ASP A 29 5.73 -12.70 14.08
N PRO A 30 6.12 -13.61 15.00
CA PRO A 30 7.21 -14.53 14.71
C PRO A 30 6.76 -15.64 13.76
N VAL A 31 7.09 -15.53 12.47
CA VAL A 31 6.91 -16.61 11.48
C VAL A 31 7.73 -17.86 11.85
N GLU A 32 8.88 -17.69 12.51
CA GLU A 32 9.68 -18.79 13.07
C GLU A 32 10.09 -18.48 14.53
N PRO A 33 9.23 -18.80 15.52
CA PRO A 33 9.46 -18.41 16.92
C PRO A 33 10.72 -19.04 17.53
N GLU A 34 11.22 -20.15 16.99
CA GLU A 34 12.34 -20.90 17.56
C GLU A 34 13.70 -20.22 17.35
N LYS A 35 13.91 -19.58 16.18
CA LYS A 35 15.13 -18.77 15.91
C LYS A 35 15.21 -17.52 16.79
N LEU A 36 14.06 -16.97 17.18
CA LEU A 36 13.96 -15.81 18.05
C LEU A 36 14.22 -16.16 19.51
N VAL A 37 13.74 -17.33 19.96
CA VAL A 37 14.05 -17.87 21.30
C VAL A 37 15.55 -18.21 21.42
N GLU A 38 16.18 -18.72 20.36
CA GLU A 38 17.62 -19.01 20.34
C GLU A 38 18.48 -17.72 20.41
N ALA A 39 18.05 -16.65 19.71
CA ALA A 39 18.67 -15.33 19.79
C ALA A 39 18.50 -14.68 21.18
N ALA A 40 17.30 -14.78 21.78
CA ALA A 40 17.00 -14.26 23.12
C ALA A 40 17.69 -15.06 24.24
N GLY A 41 17.89 -16.36 24.05
CA GLY A 41 18.55 -17.26 25.00
C GLY A 41 20.07 -17.10 25.10
N SER A 42 20.70 -16.29 24.22
CA SER A 42 22.14 -16.04 24.25
C SER A 42 22.57 -15.00 25.29
N SER A 43 21.62 -14.30 25.91
CA SER A 43 21.89 -13.43 27.07
C SER A 43 20.93 -13.72 28.23
N THR A 44 21.46 -14.41 29.26
CA THR A 44 20.91 -14.62 30.63
C THR A 44 19.97 -15.81 30.88
N LYS A 45 20.38 -16.69 31.82
CA LYS A 45 19.56 -17.73 32.48
C LYS A 45 18.79 -17.14 33.68
N PRO A 46 17.82 -17.83 34.32
CA PRO A 46 16.54 -18.34 33.79
C PRO A 46 15.33 -17.95 34.69
N ARG A 47 14.11 -18.15 34.15
CA ARG A 47 12.77 -18.15 34.80
C ARG A 47 12.20 -16.77 35.19
N GLU A 48 11.19 -16.33 34.43
CA GLU A 48 9.85 -16.04 34.95
C GLU A 48 8.83 -16.01 33.79
N LYS A 49 7.57 -16.31 34.12
CA LYS A 49 6.51 -16.84 33.24
C LYS A 49 6.16 -15.94 32.04
N LEU A 50 6.17 -16.49 30.83
CA LEU A 50 5.32 -15.99 29.73
C LEU A 50 3.85 -16.27 30.11
N GLN A 51 3.05 -15.23 30.35
CA GLN A 51 1.60 -15.33 30.44
C GLN A 51 0.97 -14.92 29.10
N LEU A 52 0.39 -15.90 28.40
CA LEU A 52 -0.57 -15.66 27.32
C LEU A 52 -1.86 -15.12 27.94
N TRP A 53 -2.28 -13.91 27.55
CA TRP A 53 -3.56 -13.34 27.97
C TRP A 53 -4.61 -13.54 26.85
N ILE A 54 -5.72 -14.20 27.20
CA ILE A 54 -6.96 -14.31 26.41
C ILE A 54 -8.00 -13.45 27.15
N PRO A 55 -8.72 -12.50 26.52
CA PRO A 55 -9.60 -11.60 27.26
C PRO A 55 -10.96 -12.25 27.59
N TRP A 56 -11.41 -12.08 28.84
CA TRP A 56 -12.81 -12.25 29.24
C TRP A 56 -13.33 -10.96 29.88
N SER A 57 -14.62 -10.72 29.67
CA SER A 57 -15.38 -9.48 29.86
C SER A 57 -15.61 -8.98 31.30
N LEU A 58 -15.86 -7.66 31.41
CA LEU A 58 -16.59 -6.91 32.47
C LEU A 58 -15.91 -6.73 33.85
N ARG A 59 -15.64 -5.46 34.22
CA ARG A 59 -16.33 -4.76 35.33
C ARG A 59 -15.95 -3.28 35.43
N SER A 60 -16.89 -2.56 36.01
CA SER A 60 -17.16 -1.14 36.06
C SER A 60 -16.40 -0.33 37.14
N SER A 61 -16.45 1.00 36.94
CA SER A 61 -16.48 2.11 37.91
C SER A 61 -15.24 2.38 38.77
N TRP A 62 -14.74 3.64 38.76
CA TRP A 62 -14.60 4.57 39.90
C TRP A 62 -14.30 6.01 39.39
N ARG A 63 -14.75 7.03 40.14
CA ARG A 63 -14.70 8.48 39.84
C ARG A 63 -13.52 9.18 40.55
N LEU A 64 -12.85 10.13 39.85
CA LEU A 64 -12.35 11.52 40.13
C LEU A 64 -11.96 11.98 41.58
N PRO A 65 -11.26 13.14 41.86
CA PRO A 65 -10.96 14.32 41.00
C PRO A 65 -9.59 15.08 41.22
N VAL A 66 -9.42 16.20 40.49
CA VAL A 66 -8.85 17.54 40.87
C VAL A 66 -7.52 18.05 40.24
N SER A 67 -7.69 19.05 39.35
CA SER A 67 -6.98 20.33 39.06
C SER A 67 -5.44 20.48 39.03
N MET A 68 -4.92 21.17 37.99
CA MET A 68 -4.54 22.60 38.03
C MET A 68 -4.14 23.08 36.63
N GLY A 69 -4.52 24.32 36.28
CA GLY A 69 -4.20 24.94 35.00
C GLY A 69 -2.93 25.78 35.02
N PHE A 70 -2.27 25.88 33.87
CA PHE A 70 -1.39 26.99 33.50
C PHE A 70 -1.55 27.26 31.99
N ARG A 71 -1.61 28.54 31.62
CA ARG A 71 -1.70 29.03 30.24
C ARG A 71 -0.48 29.89 29.90
N SER A 72 -0.28 30.02 28.59
CA SER A 72 0.72 30.81 27.85
C SER A 72 2.10 30.16 27.76
N SER A 73 2.84 30.23 26.67
CA SER A 73 2.59 30.36 25.22
C SER A 73 4.00 30.37 24.63
N LEU A 74 4.26 29.65 23.52
CA LEU A 74 5.05 30.11 22.37
C LEU A 74 5.52 28.89 21.54
N PHE A 75 5.12 28.92 20.27
CA PHE A 75 5.62 28.13 19.14
C PHE A 75 5.57 26.60 19.26
N SER A 76 4.48 26.04 18.76
CA SER A 76 4.51 24.72 18.12
C SER A 76 4.11 24.90 16.66
N PRO A 77 4.89 24.41 15.68
CA PRO A 77 4.47 24.39 14.30
C PRO A 77 3.21 23.52 14.20
N ARG A 78 2.08 24.16 13.89
CA ARG A 78 0.84 23.46 13.54
C ARG A 78 1.01 22.89 12.15
N ILE A 79 1.30 21.60 12.07
CA ILE A 79 1.04 20.79 10.88
C ILE A 79 -0.38 20.25 11.08
N ILE A 80 -1.36 20.91 10.47
CA ILE A 80 -2.68 20.32 10.24
C ILE A 80 -2.55 19.60 8.90
N THR A 81 -2.58 18.28 8.93
CA THR A 81 -2.60 17.43 7.74
C THR A 81 -3.77 16.49 7.91
N GLY A 82 -4.83 16.67 7.12
CA GLY A 82 -5.69 15.55 6.77
C GLY A 82 -4.78 14.58 6.02
N SER A 83 -4.36 13.55 6.72
CA SER A 83 -3.31 12.65 6.26
C SER A 83 -3.97 11.40 5.72
N VAL A 84 -3.63 10.99 4.50
CA VAL A 84 -3.64 9.57 4.17
C VAL A 84 -2.54 8.94 5.03
N SER A 85 -2.90 8.58 6.26
CA SER A 85 -1.98 7.95 7.21
C SER A 85 -1.81 6.49 6.84
N VAL A 86 -0.75 6.19 6.10
CA VAL A 86 -0.30 4.82 5.87
C VAL A 86 0.37 4.35 7.15
N VAL A 87 -0.41 3.72 8.02
CA VAL A 87 0.15 2.97 9.13
C VAL A 87 0.95 1.83 8.52
N ARG A 88 2.21 1.67 8.91
CA ARG A 88 3.12 0.66 8.36
C ARG A 88 2.42 -0.72 8.41
N ASN A 89 2.11 -1.27 7.23
CA ASN A 89 1.37 -2.51 6.96
C ASN A 89 -0.17 -2.40 6.80
N LEU A 90 -0.72 -1.18 6.74
CA LEU A 90 -2.12 -0.89 6.43
C LEU A 90 -2.20 0.06 5.24
N ILE A 91 -2.59 -0.45 4.07
CA ILE A 91 -3.00 0.41 2.95
C ILE A 91 -4.45 0.84 3.23
N GLY A 92 -4.61 1.81 4.12
CA GLY A 92 -5.92 2.33 4.52
C GLY A 92 -6.08 3.82 4.24
N ILE A 93 -7.32 4.20 3.94
CA ILE A 93 -7.76 5.57 3.75
C ILE A 93 -8.56 5.94 5.00
N ILE A 94 -8.23 7.04 5.66
CA ILE A 94 -8.90 7.48 6.87
C ILE A 94 -9.53 8.85 6.61
N ASP A 95 -10.82 8.97 6.85
CA ASP A 95 -11.50 10.25 6.98
C ASP A 95 -11.28 10.78 8.40
N GLU A 96 -10.41 11.78 8.54
CA GLU A 96 -10.01 12.29 9.85
C GLU A 96 -11.16 12.92 10.65
N ALA A 97 -12.18 13.48 9.98
CA ALA A 97 -13.30 14.12 10.63
C ALA A 97 -14.24 13.13 11.32
N THR A 98 -14.52 12.00 10.67
CA THR A 98 -15.45 10.97 11.16
C THR A 98 -14.76 9.77 11.80
N ARG A 99 -13.45 9.63 11.61
CA ARG A 99 -12.66 8.43 11.97
C ARG A 99 -13.15 7.17 11.26
N GLU A 100 -13.84 7.32 10.13
CA GLU A 100 -14.17 6.22 9.24
C GLU A 100 -12.98 5.87 8.35
N ALA A 101 -12.81 4.58 8.04
CA ALA A 101 -11.72 4.10 7.23
C ALA A 101 -12.19 3.17 6.10
N ALA A 102 -11.46 3.18 4.99
CA ALA A 102 -11.49 2.14 3.97
C ALA A 102 -10.16 1.39 3.97
N VAL A 103 -10.18 0.09 3.74
CA VAL A 103 -8.97 -0.72 3.53
C VAL A 103 -8.90 -1.20 2.09
N VAL A 104 -7.70 -1.24 1.53
CA VAL A 104 -7.46 -1.69 0.16
C VAL A 104 -6.81 -3.07 0.19
N ASP A 105 -7.32 -4.00 -0.62
CA ASP A 105 -6.75 -5.35 -0.82
C ASP A 105 -6.39 -6.10 0.49
N PRO A 106 -7.39 -6.41 1.34
CA PRO A 106 -7.15 -6.81 2.74
C PRO A 106 -6.78 -8.28 2.88
N VAL A 107 -5.63 -8.72 2.37
CA VAL A 107 -5.20 -10.13 2.40
C VAL A 107 -4.96 -10.68 3.82
N GLU A 108 -4.63 -9.81 4.78
CA GLU A 108 -4.49 -10.15 6.22
C GLU A 108 -5.46 -9.35 7.11
N PRO A 109 -6.77 -9.71 7.13
CA PRO A 109 -7.83 -8.98 7.82
C PRO A 109 -7.57 -8.69 9.30
N GLU A 110 -7.00 -9.65 10.03
CA GLU A 110 -6.75 -9.55 11.46
C GLU A 110 -5.81 -8.38 11.78
N LYS A 111 -4.72 -8.23 11.01
CA LYS A 111 -3.76 -7.12 11.15
C LYS A 111 -4.44 -5.77 10.90
N LEU A 112 -5.36 -5.72 9.94
CA LEU A 112 -6.08 -4.50 9.60
C LEU A 112 -7.05 -4.07 10.70
N VAL A 113 -7.79 -5.02 11.27
CA VAL A 113 -8.74 -4.77 12.35
C VAL A 113 -8.00 -4.37 13.63
N GLU A 114 -6.87 -5.01 13.94
CA GLU A 114 -6.01 -4.64 15.06
C GLU A 114 -5.49 -3.21 14.92
N ALA A 115 -4.85 -2.89 13.79
CA ALA A 115 -4.34 -1.55 13.52
C ALA A 115 -5.45 -0.49 13.52
N ALA A 116 -6.65 -0.80 13.01
CA ALA A 116 -7.80 0.09 13.11
C ALA A 116 -8.22 0.35 14.56
N GLY A 117 -8.18 -0.68 15.41
CA GLY A 117 -8.42 -0.57 16.85
C GLY A 117 -7.39 0.32 17.56
N GLU A 118 -6.10 0.11 17.29
CA GLU A 118 -5.01 0.93 17.85
C GLU A 118 -5.13 2.41 17.49
N HIS A 119 -5.58 2.70 16.26
CA HIS A 119 -5.76 4.05 15.77
C HIS A 119 -7.14 4.62 16.10
N GLY A 120 -8.04 3.86 16.72
CA GLY A 120 -9.40 4.32 17.02
C GLY A 120 -10.19 4.74 15.77
N VAL A 121 -10.06 3.99 14.68
CA VAL A 121 -10.80 4.20 13.43
C VAL A 121 -11.77 3.04 13.18
N GLN A 122 -12.84 3.31 12.43
CA GLN A 122 -13.85 2.32 12.07
C GLN A 122 -13.75 1.97 10.60
N ILE A 123 -13.37 0.73 10.28
CA ILE A 123 -13.37 0.25 8.90
C ILE A 123 -14.82 0.12 8.41
N LYS A 124 -15.18 0.88 7.37
CA LYS A 124 -16.49 0.89 6.72
C LYS A 124 -16.50 0.23 5.36
N LEU A 125 -15.37 0.29 4.65
CA LEU A 125 -15.26 -0.15 3.27
C LEU A 125 -14.04 -1.05 3.08
N VAL A 126 -14.20 -2.06 2.24
CA VAL A 126 -13.10 -2.78 1.58
C VAL A 126 -13.11 -2.37 0.11
N LEU A 127 -11.96 -1.95 -0.41
CA LEU A 127 -11.75 -1.64 -1.82
C LEU A 127 -10.82 -2.71 -2.39
N THR A 128 -11.34 -3.61 -3.21
CA THR A 128 -10.52 -4.64 -3.83
C THR A 128 -10.22 -4.26 -5.28
N THR A 129 -8.94 -4.21 -5.62
CA THR A 129 -8.47 -3.79 -6.95
C THR A 129 -8.76 -4.85 -8.01
N HIS A 130 -8.52 -6.12 -7.71
CA HIS A 130 -8.78 -7.24 -8.61
C HIS A 130 -8.92 -8.58 -7.89
N HIS A 131 -9.27 -9.65 -8.63
CA HIS A 131 -9.64 -10.94 -8.05
C HIS A 131 -8.49 -11.85 -7.58
N HIS A 132 -7.22 -11.52 -7.83
CA HIS A 132 -6.14 -12.41 -7.41
C HIS A 132 -6.12 -12.56 -5.89
N TRP A 133 -5.74 -13.76 -5.43
CA TRP A 133 -5.93 -14.17 -4.04
C TRP A 133 -5.13 -13.32 -3.06
N ASP A 134 -3.93 -12.89 -3.44
CA ASP A 134 -3.07 -12.01 -2.67
C ASP A 134 -3.64 -10.59 -2.48
N HIS A 135 -4.76 -10.27 -3.14
CA HIS A 135 -5.51 -9.02 -2.96
C HIS A 135 -6.92 -9.26 -2.39
N ALA A 136 -7.67 -10.22 -2.94
CA ALA A 136 -9.07 -10.48 -2.59
C ALA A 136 -9.24 -11.57 -1.50
N GLY A 137 -8.18 -12.29 -1.14
CA GLY A 137 -8.24 -13.50 -0.33
C GLY A 137 -8.80 -13.30 1.07
N GLY A 138 -8.61 -12.11 1.67
CA GLY A 138 -9.14 -11.79 2.99
C GLY A 138 -10.53 -11.16 3.00
N ASN A 139 -11.16 -10.91 1.85
CA ASN A 139 -12.47 -10.24 1.78
C ASN A 139 -13.58 -11.00 2.53
N ALA A 140 -13.61 -12.32 2.40
CA ALA A 140 -14.61 -13.14 3.10
C ALA A 140 -14.46 -13.01 4.62
N LYS A 141 -13.21 -13.04 5.09
CA LYS A 141 -12.88 -12.92 6.51
C LYS A 141 -13.14 -11.50 7.04
N MET A 142 -12.89 -10.46 6.26
CA MET A 142 -13.32 -9.08 6.60
C MET A 142 -14.83 -9.00 6.85
N ARG A 143 -15.65 -9.67 6.04
CA ARG A 143 -17.11 -9.69 6.22
C ARG A 143 -17.57 -10.48 7.45
N GLU A 144 -16.84 -11.51 7.84
CA GLU A 144 -17.08 -12.24 9.09
C GLU A 144 -16.74 -11.37 10.31
N MET A 145 -15.59 -10.68 10.26
CA MET A 145 -15.11 -9.84 11.37
C MET A 145 -15.91 -8.55 11.54
N ILE A 146 -16.40 -7.97 10.43
CA ILE A 146 -17.18 -6.73 10.42
C ILE A 146 -18.50 -6.97 9.68
N PRO A 147 -19.54 -7.46 10.39
CA PRO A 147 -20.84 -7.73 9.78
C PRO A 147 -21.42 -6.47 9.12
N GLY A 148 -21.83 -6.61 7.85
CA GLY A 148 -22.42 -5.52 7.07
C GLY A 148 -21.42 -4.59 6.38
N ILE A 149 -20.11 -4.85 6.47
CA ILE A 149 -19.09 -4.13 5.70
C ILE A 149 -19.35 -4.24 4.19
N LYS A 150 -19.14 -3.14 3.47
CA LYS A 150 -19.21 -3.13 2.00
C LYS A 150 -17.87 -3.53 1.41
N VAL A 151 -17.90 -4.45 0.46
CA VAL A 151 -16.74 -4.92 -0.29
C VAL A 151 -16.92 -4.54 -1.76
N TYR A 152 -16.17 -3.53 -2.18
CA TYR A 152 -16.17 -3.04 -3.55
C TYR A 152 -15.18 -3.80 -4.42
N GLY A 153 -15.58 -4.05 -5.67
CA GLY A 153 -14.73 -4.67 -6.68
C GLY A 153 -15.30 -4.47 -8.09
N GLY A 154 -14.45 -4.58 -9.10
CA GLY A 154 -14.85 -4.37 -10.49
C GLY A 154 -15.99 -5.30 -10.92
N SER A 155 -16.99 -4.75 -11.62
CA SER A 155 -18.19 -5.48 -12.04
C SER A 155 -17.87 -6.67 -12.98
N LEU A 156 -16.83 -6.47 -13.79
CA LEU A 156 -16.24 -7.39 -14.76
C LEU A 156 -15.21 -8.34 -14.13
N ASP A 157 -14.89 -8.17 -12.84
CA ASP A 157 -13.98 -9.05 -12.13
C ASP A 157 -14.72 -10.05 -11.22
N LYS A 158 -14.03 -11.13 -10.87
CA LYS A 158 -14.54 -12.18 -9.97
C LYS A 158 -14.04 -12.00 -8.54
N VAL A 159 -14.12 -10.77 -8.03
CA VAL A 159 -13.68 -10.45 -6.66
C VAL A 159 -14.45 -11.27 -5.64
N GLN A 160 -13.71 -12.05 -4.84
CA GLN A 160 -14.28 -12.89 -3.80
C GLN A 160 -15.01 -12.04 -2.76
N ALA A 161 -16.20 -12.50 -2.35
CA ALA A 161 -17.02 -11.90 -1.32
C ALA A 161 -17.43 -10.42 -1.57
N CYS A 162 -17.28 -9.92 -2.80
CA CYS A 162 -17.76 -8.61 -3.24
C CYS A 162 -19.27 -8.47 -2.99
N THR A 163 -19.66 -7.34 -2.40
CA THR A 163 -21.06 -6.99 -2.13
C THR A 163 -21.56 -5.89 -3.06
N ASP A 164 -20.65 -5.00 -3.49
CA ASP A 164 -20.95 -3.80 -4.25
C ASP A 164 -20.04 -3.76 -5.48
N LYS A 165 -20.58 -4.10 -6.65
CA LYS A 165 -19.85 -4.06 -7.91
C LYS A 165 -19.76 -2.62 -8.43
N VAL A 166 -18.61 -2.27 -9.00
CA VAL A 166 -18.36 -0.93 -9.56
C VAL A 166 -17.82 -0.99 -10.98
N ASP A 167 -18.16 0.04 -11.75
CA ASP A 167 -17.69 0.30 -13.11
C ASP A 167 -16.78 1.54 -13.15
N HIS A 168 -16.26 1.89 -14.32
CA HIS A 168 -15.50 3.12 -14.51
C HIS A 168 -16.35 4.37 -14.21
N GLY A 169 -15.83 5.28 -13.40
CA GLY A 169 -16.46 6.57 -13.12
C GLY A 169 -17.47 6.57 -11.97
N ASP A 170 -17.72 5.41 -11.34
CA ASP A 170 -18.51 5.33 -10.13
C ASP A 170 -17.84 6.10 -8.99
N LYS A 171 -18.69 6.64 -8.11
CA LYS A 171 -18.27 7.47 -6.99
C LYS A 171 -18.68 6.83 -5.69
N ILE A 172 -17.73 6.68 -4.79
CA ILE A 172 -17.92 6.19 -3.43
C ILE A 172 -17.49 7.31 -2.47
N SER A 173 -18.22 7.47 -1.37
CA SER A 173 -17.85 8.39 -0.30
C SER A 173 -17.45 7.61 0.95
N LEU A 174 -16.52 8.16 1.72
CA LEU A 174 -16.10 7.66 3.02
C LEU A 174 -16.12 8.84 4.00
N GLY A 175 -16.82 8.70 5.13
CA GLY A 175 -16.93 9.79 6.10
C GLY A 175 -17.52 11.07 5.50
N ALA A 176 -16.98 12.21 5.94
CA ALA A 176 -17.48 13.53 5.54
C ALA A 176 -16.72 14.12 4.34
N ASP A 177 -15.45 13.78 4.18
CA ASP A 177 -14.51 14.54 3.36
C ASP A 177 -13.84 13.71 2.26
N VAL A 178 -13.84 12.39 2.37
CA VAL A 178 -13.15 11.50 1.42
C VAL A 178 -14.07 11.10 0.27
N ASN A 179 -13.61 11.39 -0.95
CA ASN A 179 -14.25 10.97 -2.20
C ASN A 179 -13.34 9.98 -2.94
N ILE A 180 -13.97 8.94 -3.49
CA ILE A 180 -13.31 7.83 -4.16
C ILE A 180 -13.92 7.69 -5.55
N LEU A 181 -13.11 7.84 -6.60
CA LEU A 181 -13.48 7.62 -7.99
C LEU A 181 -12.89 6.30 -8.47
N THR A 182 -13.73 5.44 -9.04
CA THR A 182 -13.30 4.17 -9.60
C THR A 182 -12.80 4.36 -11.03
N LEU A 183 -11.61 3.84 -11.32
CA LEU A 183 -10.99 3.89 -12.63
C LEU A 183 -10.81 2.46 -13.13
N HIS A 184 -11.59 2.05 -14.13
CA HIS A 184 -11.37 0.75 -14.78
C HIS A 184 -10.04 0.77 -15.53
N THR A 185 -9.12 -0.11 -15.11
CA THR A 185 -7.76 -0.22 -15.65
C THR A 185 -7.48 -1.65 -16.10
N PRO A 186 -8.19 -2.16 -17.13
CA PRO A 186 -8.07 -3.55 -17.56
C PRO A 186 -6.69 -3.84 -18.13
N CYS A 187 -6.10 -4.97 -17.74
CA CYS A 187 -5.09 -5.72 -18.51
C CYS A 187 -4.53 -6.85 -17.67
N HIS A 188 -4.07 -6.51 -16.46
CA HIS A 188 -3.59 -7.50 -15.50
C HIS A 188 -4.68 -8.52 -15.19
N THR A 189 -5.85 -8.03 -14.80
CA THR A 189 -7.13 -8.73 -14.92
C THR A 189 -8.07 -7.91 -15.79
N LYS A 190 -9.13 -8.54 -16.33
CA LYS A 190 -10.12 -7.86 -17.18
C LYS A 190 -10.95 -6.83 -16.42
N GLY A 191 -11.18 -7.05 -15.12
CA GLY A 191 -12.03 -6.21 -14.30
C GLY A 191 -11.28 -5.36 -13.28
N HIS A 192 -9.96 -5.22 -13.40
CA HIS A 192 -9.13 -4.47 -12.46
C HIS A 192 -9.63 -3.01 -12.32
N ILE A 193 -9.80 -2.54 -11.08
CA ILE A 193 -10.15 -1.17 -10.72
C ILE A 193 -8.99 -0.53 -9.96
N SER A 194 -8.60 0.66 -10.39
CA SER A 194 -7.80 1.58 -9.58
C SER A 194 -8.72 2.57 -8.85
N TYR A 195 -8.42 2.91 -7.60
CA TYR A 195 -9.24 3.82 -6.78
C TYR A 195 -8.52 5.15 -6.59
N TYR A 196 -9.04 6.21 -7.21
CA TYR A 196 -8.53 7.57 -7.08
C TYR A 196 -9.23 8.32 -5.95
N ILE A 197 -8.45 8.79 -4.98
CA ILE A 197 -8.92 9.36 -3.73
C ILE A 197 -8.62 10.85 -3.70
N THR A 198 -9.63 11.62 -3.33
CA THR A 198 -9.52 13.07 -3.08
C THR A 198 -10.18 13.42 -1.76
N GLY A 199 -9.54 14.30 -1.00
CA GLY A 199 -10.07 14.85 0.25
C GLY A 199 -10.52 16.29 0.11
N LYS A 200 -10.27 17.09 1.15
CA LYS A 200 -10.56 18.53 1.16
C LYS A 200 -9.68 19.30 0.18
N GLU A 201 -10.11 20.51 -0.14
CA GLU A 201 -9.29 21.46 -0.91
C GLU A 201 -7.94 21.68 -0.20
N GLY A 202 -6.85 21.51 -0.95
CA GLY A 202 -5.48 21.63 -0.45
C GLY A 202 -4.87 20.34 0.10
N GLU A 203 -5.61 19.23 0.17
CA GLU A 203 -5.05 17.91 0.49
C GLU A 203 -4.53 17.20 -0.76
N ASP A 204 -3.44 16.44 -0.59
CA ASP A 204 -2.88 15.63 -1.67
C ASP A 204 -3.83 14.49 -2.04
N SER A 205 -4.08 14.33 -3.34
CA SER A 205 -4.78 13.17 -3.88
C SER A 205 -3.91 11.91 -3.87
N ALA A 206 -4.54 10.74 -3.84
CA ALA A 206 -3.88 9.44 -3.92
C ALA A 206 -4.56 8.54 -4.96
N VAL A 207 -3.84 7.56 -5.50
CA VAL A 207 -4.42 6.50 -6.33
C VAL A 207 -3.89 5.14 -5.91
N PHE A 208 -4.80 4.22 -5.64
CA PHE A 208 -4.51 2.81 -5.37
C PHE A 208 -4.64 2.04 -6.67
N THR A 209 -3.53 1.48 -7.13
CA THR A 209 -3.37 0.99 -8.52
C THR A 209 -3.28 -0.51 -8.64
N GLY A 210 -3.33 -1.23 -7.50
CA GLY A 210 -3.17 -2.68 -7.44
C GLY A 210 -1.97 -3.12 -8.27
N ASP A 211 -2.24 -3.98 -9.23
CA ASP A 211 -1.24 -4.59 -10.11
C ASP A 211 -1.25 -4.00 -11.52
N THR A 212 -1.95 -2.88 -11.74
CA THR A 212 -1.89 -2.15 -13.01
C THR A 212 -0.58 -1.38 -13.11
N LEU A 213 -0.36 -0.42 -12.21
CA LEU A 213 0.83 0.43 -12.14
C LEU A 213 1.65 0.06 -10.91
N PHE A 214 2.94 -0.19 -11.08
CA PHE A 214 3.91 -0.26 -9.98
C PHE A 214 4.87 0.92 -10.08
N ILE A 215 5.57 1.22 -8.98
CA ILE A 215 6.69 2.16 -9.05
C ILE A 215 7.73 1.62 -10.05
N ALA A 216 7.97 2.41 -11.10
CA ALA A 216 8.81 2.12 -12.27
C ALA A 216 8.44 0.82 -13.05
N GLY A 217 7.23 0.29 -12.89
CA GLY A 217 6.79 -0.92 -13.57
C GLY A 217 5.29 -0.99 -13.86
N CYS A 218 4.84 -2.12 -14.36
CA CYS A 218 3.43 -2.48 -14.50
C CYS A 218 3.23 -3.98 -14.28
N GLY A 219 1.96 -4.38 -14.11
CA GLY A 219 1.56 -5.78 -14.05
C GLY A 219 1.90 -6.58 -15.31
N LYS A 220 1.95 -7.91 -15.16
CA LYS A 220 1.90 -8.82 -16.31
C LYS A 220 0.52 -8.81 -16.93
N PHE A 221 0.45 -9.04 -18.24
CA PHE A 221 -0.79 -8.99 -19.01
C PHE A 221 -1.45 -10.37 -19.01
N PHE A 222 -1.98 -10.81 -17.85
CA PHE A 222 -2.54 -12.15 -17.75
C PHE A 222 -3.85 -12.29 -18.53
N GLU A 223 -4.69 -11.25 -18.52
CA GLU A 223 -6.03 -11.34 -19.10
C GLU A 223 -6.35 -10.26 -20.13
N GLY A 224 -5.34 -9.48 -20.54
CA GLY A 224 -5.52 -8.38 -21.47
C GLY A 224 -4.37 -8.16 -22.43
N THR A 225 -4.38 -7.01 -23.09
CA THR A 225 -3.49 -6.69 -24.21
C THR A 225 -2.58 -5.50 -23.91
N ALA A 226 -1.58 -5.29 -24.75
CA ALA A 226 -0.73 -4.10 -24.68
C ALA A 226 -1.53 -2.80 -24.90
N GLU A 227 -2.56 -2.83 -25.76
CA GLU A 227 -3.46 -1.68 -25.98
C GLU A 227 -4.21 -1.34 -24.70
N GLN A 228 -4.79 -2.33 -24.02
CA GLN A 228 -5.49 -2.12 -22.75
C GLN A 228 -4.57 -1.62 -21.63
N MET A 229 -3.34 -2.14 -21.53
CA MET A 229 -2.39 -1.63 -20.56
C MET A 229 -1.92 -0.21 -20.91
N HIS A 230 -1.74 0.10 -22.19
CA HIS A 230 -1.41 1.44 -22.65
C HIS A 230 -2.51 2.44 -22.28
N ASP A 231 -3.76 2.15 -22.58
CA ASP A 231 -4.89 3.00 -22.20
C ASP A 231 -5.00 3.15 -20.67
N SER A 232 -4.77 2.06 -19.92
CA SER A 232 -4.80 2.09 -18.45
C SER A 232 -3.70 2.98 -17.87
N LEU A 233 -2.45 2.84 -18.33
CA LEU A 233 -1.31 3.55 -17.80
C LEU A 233 -1.21 4.98 -18.34
N CYS A 234 -1.22 5.14 -19.66
CA CYS A 234 -0.84 6.38 -20.34
C CYS A 234 -2.03 7.32 -20.57
N VAL A 235 -3.24 6.78 -20.75
CA VAL A 235 -4.45 7.60 -20.95
C VAL A 235 -5.18 7.84 -19.64
N THR A 236 -5.39 6.78 -18.84
CA THR A 236 -6.18 6.89 -17.61
C THR A 236 -5.34 7.38 -16.44
N LEU A 237 -4.36 6.59 -15.99
CA LEU A 237 -3.61 6.91 -14.76
C LEU A 237 -2.67 8.11 -14.93
N ALA A 238 -1.95 8.22 -16.05
CA ALA A 238 -1.05 9.34 -16.31
C ALA A 238 -1.77 10.68 -16.53
N SER A 239 -3.08 10.67 -16.77
CA SER A 239 -3.89 11.91 -16.86
C SER A 239 -4.25 12.51 -15.50
N LEU A 240 -4.05 11.76 -14.42
CA LEU A 240 -4.26 12.25 -13.06
C LEU A 240 -3.28 13.41 -12.74
N PRO A 241 -3.62 14.29 -11.78
CA PRO A 241 -2.72 15.37 -11.37
C PRO A 241 -1.32 14.84 -11.04
N LYS A 242 -0.28 15.53 -11.54
CA LYS A 242 1.13 15.16 -11.32
C LYS A 242 1.50 14.86 -9.84
N PRO A 243 1.01 15.63 -8.85
CA PRO A 243 1.32 15.37 -7.44
C PRO A 243 0.59 14.15 -6.85
N THR A 244 -0.37 13.54 -7.55
CA THR A 244 -1.13 12.40 -7.04
C THR A 244 -0.20 11.29 -6.60
N GLN A 245 -0.35 10.87 -5.35
CA GLN A 245 0.46 9.81 -4.74
C GLN A 245 0.03 8.44 -5.27
N VAL A 246 0.99 7.59 -5.64
CA VAL A 246 0.73 6.26 -6.20
C VAL A 246 1.03 5.20 -5.15
N TYR A 247 -0.01 4.42 -4.83
CA TYR A 247 0.03 3.25 -3.98
C TYR A 247 -0.23 2.00 -4.82
N CYS A 248 0.77 1.14 -4.96
CA CYS A 248 0.69 -0.07 -5.77
C CYS A 248 0.71 -1.34 -4.90
N GLY A 249 0.34 -2.48 -5.49
CA GLY A 249 0.15 -3.74 -4.77
C GLY A 249 1.42 -4.35 -4.18
N HIS A 250 2.58 -4.13 -4.83
CA HIS A 250 3.80 -4.89 -4.53
C HIS A 250 5.05 -4.03 -4.45
N GLU A 251 6.01 -4.47 -3.62
CA GLU A 251 7.32 -3.85 -3.41
C GLU A 251 8.35 -4.32 -4.45
N TYR A 252 8.07 -4.05 -5.73
CA TYR A 252 8.92 -4.44 -6.86
C TYR A 252 9.87 -3.34 -7.34
N THR A 253 9.92 -2.21 -6.66
CA THR A 253 10.55 -0.96 -7.11
C THR A 253 12.01 -1.13 -7.51
N VAL A 254 12.83 -1.83 -6.71
CA VAL A 254 14.26 -2.04 -7.02
C VAL A 254 14.44 -2.82 -8.32
N LYS A 255 13.73 -3.95 -8.47
CA LYS A 255 13.79 -4.79 -9.68
C LYS A 255 13.22 -4.06 -10.89
N ASN A 256 12.15 -3.29 -10.71
CA ASN A 256 11.56 -2.46 -11.75
C ASN A 256 12.54 -1.39 -12.25
N LEU A 257 13.22 -0.68 -11.35
CA LEU A 257 14.21 0.34 -11.70
C LEU A 257 15.48 -0.24 -12.32
N GLN A 258 15.94 -1.41 -11.86
CA GLN A 258 17.03 -2.15 -12.52
C GLN A 258 16.68 -2.47 -13.98
N PHE A 259 15.47 -2.97 -14.23
CA PHE A 259 14.99 -3.18 -15.59
C PHE A 259 14.86 -1.87 -16.37
N ALA A 260 14.26 -0.83 -15.78
CA ALA A 260 14.08 0.47 -16.43
C ALA A 260 15.43 1.07 -16.88
N GLN A 261 16.49 0.88 -16.09
CA GLN A 261 17.84 1.30 -16.45
C GLN A 261 18.39 0.57 -17.69
N THR A 262 17.94 -0.65 -18.00
CA THR A 262 18.32 -1.34 -19.24
C THR A 262 17.66 -0.72 -20.48
N VAL A 263 16.46 -0.14 -20.33
CA VAL A 263 15.73 0.55 -21.40
C VAL A 263 16.28 1.97 -21.60
N GLU A 264 16.54 2.68 -20.51
CA GLU A 264 17.01 4.07 -20.49
C GLU A 264 18.31 4.23 -19.66
N PRO A 265 19.47 3.73 -20.15
CA PRO A 265 20.72 3.74 -19.38
C PRO A 265 21.24 5.14 -19.05
N ASP A 266 20.82 6.17 -19.77
CA ASP A 266 21.26 7.56 -19.59
C ASP A 266 20.29 8.40 -18.75
N ASN A 267 19.12 7.86 -18.37
CA ASN A 267 18.14 8.59 -17.58
C ASN A 267 18.61 8.72 -16.12
N ALA A 268 19.04 9.93 -15.75
CA ALA A 268 19.56 10.24 -14.42
C ALA A 268 18.50 10.07 -13.30
N LYS A 269 17.21 10.30 -13.59
CA LYS A 269 16.13 10.12 -12.61
C LYS A 269 15.96 8.65 -12.23
N ILE A 270 16.07 7.73 -13.18
CA ILE A 270 16.06 6.28 -12.92
C ILE A 270 17.24 5.90 -12.01
N LYS A 271 18.45 6.38 -12.31
CA LYS A 271 19.64 6.11 -11.47
C LYS A 271 19.49 6.61 -10.04
N GLN A 272 18.99 7.85 -9.88
CA GLN A 272 18.77 8.45 -8.56
C GLN A 272 17.70 7.69 -7.78
N LYS A 273 16.55 7.38 -8.41
CA LYS A 273 15.46 6.64 -7.77
C LYS A 273 15.86 5.21 -7.43
N LEU A 274 16.70 4.55 -8.25
CA LEU A 274 17.25 3.22 -7.94
C LEU A 274 18.14 3.25 -6.70
N SER A 275 19.06 4.21 -6.61
CA SER A 275 19.93 4.37 -5.44
C SER A 275 19.11 4.61 -4.17
N TRP A 276 18.12 5.51 -4.24
CA TRP A 276 17.19 5.75 -3.13
C TRP A 276 16.41 4.49 -2.75
N ALA A 277 15.83 3.77 -3.71
CA ALA A 277 15.06 2.56 -3.45
C ALA A 277 15.92 1.47 -2.79
N GLN A 278 17.17 1.28 -3.23
CA GLN A 278 18.10 0.35 -2.61
C GLN A 278 18.41 0.73 -1.15
N GLN A 279 18.62 2.02 -0.87
CA GLN A 279 18.84 2.50 0.50
C GLN A 279 17.60 2.28 1.40
N GLN A 280 16.40 2.59 0.89
CA GLN A 280 15.14 2.31 1.61
C GLN A 280 15.00 0.83 1.95
N ARG A 281 15.18 -0.05 0.97
CA ARG A 281 15.06 -1.50 1.18
C ARG A 281 16.13 -2.06 2.10
N GLN A 282 17.37 -1.57 2.00
CA GLN A 282 18.44 -1.95 2.92
C GLN A 282 18.13 -1.54 4.37
N ALA A 283 17.39 -0.45 4.57
CA ALA A 283 16.91 0.01 5.88
C ALA A 283 15.59 -0.66 6.32
N GLY A 284 15.06 -1.64 5.57
CA GLY A 284 13.77 -2.27 5.87
C GLY A 284 12.56 -1.32 5.74
N LEU A 285 12.69 -0.26 4.93
CA LEU A 285 11.63 0.73 4.69
C LEU A 285 10.94 0.46 3.34
N PRO A 286 9.64 0.80 3.20
CA PRO A 286 8.95 0.73 1.92
C PRO A 286 9.47 1.80 0.95
N THR A 287 9.22 1.58 -0.34
CA THR A 287 9.43 2.55 -1.42
C THR A 287 8.13 3.20 -1.90
N ILE A 288 6.99 2.80 -1.33
CA ILE A 288 5.67 3.37 -1.56
C ILE A 288 5.41 4.47 -0.50
N PRO A 289 4.73 5.58 -0.86
CA PRO A 289 4.23 5.93 -2.19
C PRO A 289 5.30 6.53 -3.13
N SER A 290 4.98 6.56 -4.41
CA SER A 290 5.58 7.48 -5.39
C SER A 290 4.56 8.55 -5.83
N THR A 291 4.80 9.29 -6.91
CA THR A 291 3.80 10.18 -7.53
C THR A 291 3.66 9.93 -9.03
N ILE A 292 2.54 10.34 -9.62
CA ILE A 292 2.33 10.32 -11.09
C ILE A 292 3.47 11.05 -11.82
N GLU A 293 3.93 12.18 -11.29
CA GLU A 293 5.09 12.90 -11.83
C GLU A 293 6.35 12.04 -11.87
N GLN A 294 6.67 11.34 -10.78
CA GLN A 294 7.85 10.48 -10.73
C GLN A 294 7.73 9.30 -11.70
N GLU A 295 6.53 8.75 -11.89
CA GLU A 295 6.30 7.66 -12.84
C GLU A 295 6.46 8.13 -14.30
N LEU A 296 6.01 9.35 -14.64
CA LEU A 296 6.27 9.98 -15.94
C LEU A 296 7.78 10.19 -16.22
N GLU A 297 8.59 10.35 -15.17
CA GLU A 297 10.05 10.52 -15.28
C GLU A 297 10.84 9.19 -15.33
N THR A 298 10.31 8.12 -14.74
CA THR A 298 11.11 6.91 -14.43
C THR A 298 10.52 5.58 -14.89
N ASN A 299 9.24 5.51 -15.23
CA ASN A 299 8.57 4.26 -15.57
C ASN A 299 8.58 4.01 -17.10
N PRO A 300 9.29 2.99 -17.60
CA PRO A 300 9.43 2.77 -19.04
C PRO A 300 8.09 2.43 -19.71
N PHE A 301 7.10 1.92 -18.97
CA PHE A 301 5.77 1.60 -19.49
C PHE A 301 4.91 2.84 -19.68
N VAL A 302 4.89 3.73 -18.69
CA VAL A 302 4.18 5.03 -18.78
C VAL A 302 4.83 5.94 -19.83
N ARG A 303 6.15 5.80 -20.01
CA ARG A 303 6.93 6.57 -20.99
C ARG A 303 6.87 6.02 -22.42
N ALA A 304 6.09 4.97 -22.69
CA ALA A 304 6.02 4.35 -24.01
C ALA A 304 5.48 5.29 -25.12
N ASP A 305 4.76 6.36 -24.76
CA ASP A 305 4.32 7.41 -25.70
C ASP A 305 5.45 8.29 -26.23
N LEU A 306 6.60 8.28 -25.57
CA LEU A 306 7.73 9.11 -25.95
C LEU A 306 8.43 8.53 -27.19
N PRO A 307 8.61 9.32 -28.28
CA PRO A 307 9.26 8.84 -29.50
C PRO A 307 10.67 8.28 -29.26
N GLU A 308 11.41 8.82 -28.30
CA GLU A 308 12.74 8.32 -27.94
C GLU A 308 12.69 6.91 -27.32
N ILE A 309 11.63 6.57 -26.57
CA ILE A 309 11.45 5.23 -26.00
C ILE A 309 11.07 4.25 -27.10
N GLN A 310 10.15 4.63 -27.98
CA GLN A 310 9.76 3.83 -29.14
C GLN A 310 10.97 3.51 -30.02
N SER A 311 11.80 4.51 -30.31
CA SER A 311 13.06 4.36 -31.07
C SER A 311 14.05 3.41 -30.37
N LYS A 312 14.25 3.56 -29.05
CA LYS A 312 15.14 2.70 -28.25
C LYS A 312 14.74 1.22 -28.29
N VAL A 313 13.44 0.92 -28.36
CA VAL A 313 12.94 -0.47 -28.42
C VAL A 313 12.60 -0.95 -29.83
N GLY A 314 12.85 -0.11 -30.86
CA GLY A 314 12.67 -0.45 -32.27
C GLY A 314 11.21 -0.53 -32.73
N CYS A 315 10.31 0.21 -32.08
CA CYS A 315 8.88 0.23 -32.37
C CYS A 315 8.45 1.55 -33.03
N LYS A 316 7.30 1.54 -33.72
CA LYS A 316 6.77 2.72 -34.44
C LYS A 316 5.48 3.28 -33.84
N SER A 317 4.95 2.64 -32.80
CA SER A 317 3.79 3.11 -32.07
C SER A 317 3.96 2.91 -30.55
N PRO A 318 3.26 3.69 -29.72
CA PRO A 318 3.28 3.51 -28.27
C PRO A 318 2.83 2.12 -27.81
N VAL A 319 1.77 1.58 -28.41
CA VAL A 319 1.22 0.26 -28.06
C VAL A 319 2.21 -0.86 -28.38
N GLU A 320 2.88 -0.79 -29.55
CA GLU A 320 3.96 -1.72 -29.89
C GLU A 320 5.12 -1.61 -28.90
N ALA A 321 5.53 -0.39 -28.56
CA ALA A 321 6.63 -0.16 -27.63
C ALA A 321 6.31 -0.70 -26.23
N LEU A 322 5.11 -0.43 -25.69
CA LEU A 322 4.68 -0.94 -24.40
C LEU A 322 4.64 -2.47 -24.37
N GLY A 323 4.07 -3.09 -25.40
CA GLY A 323 4.06 -4.55 -25.55
C GLY A 323 5.47 -5.14 -25.63
N LYS A 324 6.38 -4.47 -26.36
CA LYS A 324 7.78 -4.89 -26.48
C LYS A 324 8.54 -4.77 -25.15
N ILE A 325 8.37 -3.66 -24.43
CA ILE A 325 8.97 -3.45 -23.10
C ILE A 325 8.47 -4.52 -22.12
N ARG A 326 7.18 -4.89 -22.18
CA ARG A 326 6.62 -5.97 -21.36
C ARG A 326 7.29 -7.31 -21.63
N GLN A 327 7.43 -7.69 -22.89
CA GLN A 327 8.13 -8.92 -23.30
C GLN A 327 9.60 -8.91 -22.86
N MET A 328 10.28 -7.77 -23.00
CA MET A 328 11.64 -7.60 -22.50
C MET A 328 11.71 -7.83 -20.99
N LYS A 329 10.79 -7.23 -20.21
CA LYS A 329 10.76 -7.42 -18.75
C LYS A 329 10.42 -8.84 -18.32
N ASP A 330 9.55 -9.53 -19.05
CA ASP A 330 9.16 -10.92 -18.73
C ASP A 330 10.28 -11.93 -18.99
N SER A 331 11.14 -11.63 -19.97
CA SER A 331 12.34 -12.42 -20.29
C SER A 331 13.59 -11.99 -19.52
N TRP A 332 13.56 -10.83 -18.86
CA TRP A 332 14.68 -10.30 -18.10
C TRP A 332 14.90 -11.13 -16.82
N ARG A 333 16.17 -11.49 -16.56
CA ARG A 333 16.53 -12.44 -15.50
C ARG A 333 17.05 -11.80 -14.20
N GLY A 334 17.00 -10.48 -14.11
CA GLY A 334 17.50 -9.75 -12.94
C GLY A 334 18.99 -9.49 -13.01
#